data_AF-A0A920HJQ9-F1
#
_entry.id   AF-A0A920HJQ9-F1
#
_cell.length_a   1.000
_cell.length_b   1.000
_cell.length_c   1.000
_cell.angle_alpha   90.00
_cell.angle_beta   90.00
_cell.angle_gamma   90.00
#
_symmetry.space_group_name_H-M   'P 1'
#
loop_
_entity.id
_entity.type
_entity.pdbx_description
1 polymer ?
#
loop_
_entity_poly.entity_id
_entity_poly.type
_entity_poly.pdbx_seq_one_letter_code
_entity_poly.pdbx_strand_id
1 'polypeptide(L)'
;MDVTTNDIISACMTLGIMVTMNQRLDAETLSVVADEFGYQLEFIKTDIEEDKDEIEEEDDPKSLQERPPIVTVMGHVDHGKHLFDL
;
A
#
# COMPACT_ATOMS: atom_id res chain seq x y z
N MET A 1 10.30 19.29 4.72
CA MET A 1 10.68 19.42 6.15
C MET A 1 12.14 19.03 6.27
N ASP A 2 13.02 19.94 6.69
CA ASP A 2 14.43 19.64 7.03
C ASP A 2 14.51 19.34 8.54
N VAL A 3 13.78 18.30 8.97
CA VAL A 3 13.60 17.93 10.38
C VAL A 3 13.93 16.46 10.52
N THR A 4 14.78 16.10 11.49
CA THR A 4 15.18 14.71 11.67
C THR A 4 14.09 13.92 12.39
N THR A 5 14.06 12.60 12.18
CA THR A 5 13.07 11.73 12.86
C THR A 5 13.19 11.80 14.39
N ASN A 6 14.40 12.05 14.93
CA ASN A 6 14.60 12.24 16.37
C ASN A 6 13.98 13.54 16.88
N ASP A 7 14.00 14.62 16.10
CA ASP A 7 13.40 15.89 16.49
C ASP A 7 11.87 15.76 16.54
N ILE A 8 11.29 15.02 15.59
CA ILE A 8 9.86 14.70 15.56
C ILE A 8 9.46 13.88 16.79
N ILE A 9 10.21 12.82 17.13
CA ILE A 9 9.95 11.99 18.30
C ILE A 9 10.07 12.81 19.59
N SER A 10 11.06 13.70 19.66
CA SER A 10 11.29 14.57 20.84
C SER A 10 10.17 15.60 21.02
N ALA A 11 9.65 16.15 19.92
CA ALA A 11 8.48 17.03 19.94
C ALA A 11 7.23 16.27 20.43
N CYS A 12 6.99 15.05 19.93
CA CYS A 12 5.89 14.20 20.42
C CYS A 12 6.01 13.90 21.92
N MET A 13 7.22 13.61 22.42
CA MET A 13 7.47 13.40 23.85
C MET A 13 7.15 14.65 24.69
N THR A 14 7.46 15.84 24.16
CA THR A 14 7.14 17.13 24.82
C THR A 14 5.63 17.38 24.88
N LEU A 15 4.91 16.96 23.84
CA LEU A 15 3.44 16.97 23.77
C LEU A 15 2.79 15.89 24.66
N GLY A 16 3.59 15.05 25.35
CA GLY A 16 3.09 13.98 26.23
C GLY A 16 2.71 12.69 25.50
N ILE A 17 3.03 12.57 24.21
CA ILE A 17 2.70 11.42 23.37
C ILE A 17 3.97 10.62 23.12
N MET A 18 4.04 9.40 23.68
CA MET A 18 5.17 8.50 23.45
C MET A 18 4.96 7.74 22.14
N VAL A 19 5.88 7.95 21.20
CA VAL A 19 5.83 7.35 19.86
C VAL A 19 7.17 6.70 19.53
N THR A 20 7.15 5.66 18.69
CA THR A 20 8.36 5.00 18.20
C THR A 20 8.57 5.29 16.71
N MET A 21 9.80 5.11 16.21
CA MET A 21 10.19 5.43 14.83
C MET A 21 9.29 4.76 13.76
N ASN A 22 8.76 3.56 14.04
CA ASN A 22 7.96 2.78 13.09
C ASN A 22 6.45 2.83 13.39
N GLN A 23 6.02 3.71 14.30
CA GLN A 23 4.62 3.81 14.70
C GLN A 23 3.84 4.70 13.73
N ARG A 24 2.67 4.23 13.30
CA ARG A 24 1.71 5.05 12.55
C ARG A 24 1.09 6.07 13.49
N LEU A 25 1.10 7.34 13.07
CA LEU A 25 0.45 8.43 13.77
C LEU A 25 -0.90 8.71 13.13
N ASP A 26 -1.88 9.04 13.95
CA ASP A 26 -3.18 9.52 13.49
C ASP A 26 -3.07 10.95 12.96
N ALA A 27 -4.09 11.37 12.19
CA ALA A 27 -4.12 12.67 11.56
C ALA A 27 -4.12 13.84 12.55
N GLU A 28 -4.70 13.69 13.75
CA GLU A 28 -4.70 14.74 14.76
C GLU A 28 -3.28 14.95 15.30
N THR A 29 -2.61 13.87 15.69
CA THR A 29 -1.21 13.95 16.17
C THR A 29 -0.29 14.53 15.10
N LEU A 30 -0.48 14.15 13.83
CA LEU A 30 0.30 14.70 12.73
C LEU A 30 0.11 16.21 12.62
N SER A 31 -1.14 16.70 12.71
CA SER A 31 -1.47 18.12 12.59
C SER A 31 -0.82 18.94 13.70
N VAL A 32 -0.88 18.45 14.94
CA VAL A 32 -0.27 19.12 16.09
C VAL A 32 1.25 19.21 15.92
N VAL A 33 1.89 18.13 15.47
CA VAL A 33 3.34 18.11 15.23
C VAL A 33 3.71 19.05 14.08
N ALA A 34 2.96 19.04 12.98
CA ALA A 34 3.23 19.91 11.85
C ALA A 34 3.08 21.40 12.20
N ASP A 35 2.07 21.75 12.99
CA ASP A 35 1.86 23.11 13.51
C ASP A 35 3.04 23.57 14.39
N GLU A 36 3.58 22.69 15.25
CA GLU A 36 4.75 22.98 16.09
C GLU A 36 6.00 23.33 15.26
N PHE A 37 6.16 22.67 14.11
CA PHE A 37 7.25 22.95 13.17
C PHE A 37 6.92 24.03 12.13
N GLY A 38 5.70 24.62 12.17
CA GLY A 38 5.25 25.67 11.26
C GLY A 38 4.98 25.19 9.83
N TYR A 39 4.64 23.91 9.64
CA TYR A 39 4.29 23.34 8.35
C TYR A 39 2.79 23.09 8.25
N GLN A 40 2.22 23.34 7.07
CA GLN A 40 0.82 22.99 6.79
C GLN A 40 0.74 21.55 6.31
N LEU A 41 -0.11 20.75 6.96
CA LEU A 41 -0.49 19.44 6.43
C LEU A 41 -1.55 19.60 5.37
N GLU A 42 -1.21 19.20 4.16
CA GLU A 42 -2.18 18.97 3.11
C GLU A 42 -2.44 17.47 3.04
N PHE A 43 -3.58 17.04 3.58
CA PHE A 43 -4.06 15.67 3.37
C PHE A 43 -4.57 15.60 1.94
N ILE A 44 -3.66 15.29 1.02
CA ILE A 44 -4.03 14.94 -0.35
C ILE A 44 -4.81 13.63 -0.22
N LYS A 45 -6.14 13.75 -0.22
CA LYS A 45 -7.01 12.67 -0.65
C LYS A 45 -6.65 12.43 -2.10
N THR A 46 -5.62 11.66 -2.30
CA THR A 46 -5.48 10.98 -3.57
C THR A 46 -6.67 10.03 -3.57
N ASP A 47 -7.41 9.95 -4.66
CA ASP A 47 -8.50 8.99 -4.89
C ASP A 47 -8.05 7.51 -4.80
N ILE A 48 -7.01 7.20 -4.02
CA ILE A 48 -6.42 5.89 -3.79
C ILE A 48 -7.24 5.08 -2.76
N GLU A 49 -8.23 5.69 -2.08
CA GLU A 49 -9.16 4.94 -1.22
C GLU A 49 -10.48 4.54 -1.93
N GLU A 50 -10.74 4.99 -3.16
CA GLU A 50 -11.89 4.52 -3.95
C GLU A 50 -11.56 3.33 -4.88
N ASP A 51 -10.29 3.07 -5.19
CA ASP A 51 -9.85 1.88 -5.97
C ASP A 51 -9.81 0.58 -5.14
N LYS A 52 -10.72 0.43 -4.19
CA LYS A 52 -10.99 -0.84 -3.48
C LYS A 52 -12.33 -1.46 -3.83
N ASP A 53 -13.08 -0.82 -4.72
CA ASP A 53 -14.04 -1.52 -5.55
C ASP A 53 -13.31 -1.83 -6.85
N GLU A 54 -12.82 -3.08 -6.97
CA GLU A 54 -12.49 -3.70 -8.25
C GLU A 54 -13.77 -3.72 -9.11
N ILE A 55 -14.18 -2.57 -9.63
CA ILE A 55 -15.01 -2.52 -10.81
C ILE A 55 -14.05 -2.97 -11.89
N GLU A 56 -14.13 -4.24 -12.27
CA GLU A 56 -13.58 -4.72 -13.53
C GLU A 56 -14.13 -3.78 -14.61
N GLU A 57 -13.36 -2.77 -15.01
CA GLU A 57 -13.68 -2.04 -16.22
C GLU A 57 -13.65 -3.07 -17.34
N GLU A 58 -14.82 -3.35 -17.94
CA GLU A 58 -14.89 -4.24 -19.09
C GLU A 58 -13.97 -3.68 -20.18
N ASP A 59 -12.88 -4.39 -20.47
CA ASP A 59 -11.97 -4.04 -21.55
C ASP A 59 -12.75 -3.86 -22.86
N ASP A 60 -12.43 -2.82 -23.64
CA ASP A 60 -13.03 -2.62 -24.97
C ASP A 60 -12.87 -3.93 -25.78
N PRO A 61 -13.94 -4.49 -26.37
CA PRO A 61 -13.85 -5.72 -27.14
C PRO A 61 -12.84 -5.66 -28.29
N LYS A 62 -12.42 -4.45 -28.71
CA LYS A 62 -11.38 -4.23 -29.72
C LYS A 62 -9.95 -4.26 -29.18
N SER A 63 -9.74 -4.08 -27.87
CA SER A 63 -8.41 -4.14 -27.23
C SER A 63 -8.05 -5.52 -26.68
N LEU A 64 -9.00 -6.47 -26.67
CA LEU A 64 -8.76 -7.86 -26.31
C LEU A 64 -7.73 -8.50 -27.26
N GLN A 65 -6.67 -9.06 -26.69
CA GLN A 65 -5.67 -9.84 -27.42
C GLN A 65 -5.84 -11.33 -27.13
N GLU A 66 -5.63 -12.16 -28.14
CA GLU A 66 -5.62 -13.62 -27.97
C GLU A 66 -4.42 -14.02 -27.10
N ARG A 67 -4.69 -14.68 -25.98
CA ARG A 67 -3.68 -15.28 -25.10
C ARG A 67 -3.79 -16.80 -25.15
N PRO A 68 -2.67 -17.54 -25.13
CA PRO A 68 -2.71 -18.98 -25.07
C PRO A 68 -3.36 -19.45 -23.76
N PRO A 69 -4.06 -20.61 -23.76
CA PRO A 69 -4.64 -21.15 -22.55
C PRO A 69 -3.55 -21.58 -21.56
N ILE A 70 -3.74 -21.23 -20.28
CA ILE A 70 -2.90 -21.73 -19.18
C ILE A 70 -3.50 -23.06 -18.72
N VAL A 71 -2.73 -24.14 -18.83
CA VAL A 71 -3.14 -25.48 -18.40
C VAL A 71 -2.24 -25.93 -17.25
N THR A 72 -2.84 -26.32 -16.13
CA THR A 72 -2.13 -26.91 -15.00
C THR A 72 -2.52 -28.38 -14.87
N VAL A 73 -1.54 -29.27 -14.95
CA VAL A 73 -1.75 -30.71 -14.74
C VAL A 73 -1.60 -31.04 -13.24
N MET A 74 -2.67 -31.56 -12.65
CA MET A 74 -2.73 -31.97 -11.24
C MET A 74 -3.02 -33.48 -11.17
N GLY A 75 -2.27 -34.20 -10.33
CA GLY A 75 -2.40 -35.66 -10.19
C GLY A 75 -1.46 -36.22 -9.13
N HIS A 76 -1.66 -37.48 -8.74
CA HIS A 76 -0.74 -38.20 -7.86
C HIS A 76 0.62 -38.36 -8.54
N VAL A 77 1.72 -38.32 -7.78
CA VAL A 77 3.09 -38.30 -8.32
C VAL A 77 3.37 -39.51 -9.22
N ASP A 78 2.78 -40.66 -8.90
CA ASP A 78 2.97 -41.92 -9.63
C ASP A 78 2.28 -41.98 -11.00
N HIS A 79 1.47 -40.98 -11.37
CA HIS A 79 0.71 -40.95 -12.61
C HIS A 79 1.44 -40.24 -13.76
N GLY A 80 2.77 -40.09 -13.66
CA GLY A 80 3.58 -39.60 -14.77
C GLY A 80 3.40 -38.11 -15.06
N LYS A 81 3.01 -37.29 -14.06
CA LYS A 81 2.94 -35.82 -14.20
C LYS A 81 4.23 -35.21 -14.78
N HIS A 82 5.39 -35.80 -14.47
CA HIS A 82 6.69 -35.41 -15.01
C HIS A 82 6.88 -35.64 -16.52
N LEU A 83 6.15 -36.58 -17.14
CA LEU A 83 6.25 -36.83 -18.59
C LEU A 83 5.47 -35.77 -19.40
N PHE A 84 4.53 -35.07 -18.77
CA PHE A 84 3.70 -34.05 -19.43
C PHE A 84 4.36 -32.66 -19.45
N ASP A 85 5.26 -32.39 -18.51
CA ASP A 85 6.04 -31.14 -18.42
C ASP A 85 7.29 -31.13 -19.33
N LEU A 86 7.49 -32.15 -20.18
CA LEU A 86 8.61 -32.33 -21.13
C LEU A 86 8.12 -32.22 -22.57
#